data_AF-A0A1L8I455-F1
#
_entry.id   AF-A0A1L8I455-F1
#
_cell.length_a   1.000
_cell.length_b   1.000
_cell.length_c   1.000
_cell.angle_alpha   90.00
_cell.angle_beta   90.00
_cell.angle_gamma   90.00
#
_symmetry.space_group_name_H-M   'P 1'
#
loop_
_entity.id
_entity.type
_entity.pdbx_description
1 polymer ?
#
loop_
_entity_poly.entity_id
_entity_poly.type
_entity_poly.pdbx_seq_one_letter_code
_entity_poly.pdbx_strand_id
1 'polypeptide(L)'
;MANPALMEIKRVLDAHLGEKVKIRANGGRKRTIERSGVLEETYPSVFTIRLDQDSNAPKRVSYSYADVLTETVELTICRDNDEYLRVQYKQVKQ
;
A
#
# COMPACT_ATOMS: atom_id res chain seq x y z
N MET A 1 -14.86 12.03 -13.34
CA MET A 1 -14.79 12.73 -12.03
C MET A 1 -13.79 11.97 -11.17
N ALA A 2 -12.83 12.65 -10.55
CA ALA A 2 -11.89 11.99 -9.67
C ALA A 2 -12.59 11.56 -8.38
N ASN A 3 -12.38 10.31 -7.94
CA ASN A 3 -12.90 9.85 -6.66
C ASN A 3 -12.06 10.48 -5.54
N PRO A 4 -12.64 11.33 -4.67
CA PRO A 4 -11.89 12.00 -3.61
C PRO A 4 -11.20 11.01 -2.66
N ALA A 5 -11.78 9.83 -2.45
CA ALA A 5 -11.18 8.79 -1.62
C ALA A 5 -9.85 8.26 -2.20
N LEU A 6 -9.81 8.04 -3.52
CA LEU A 6 -8.57 7.58 -4.18
C LEU A 6 -7.49 8.64 -4.14
N MET A 7 -7.86 9.92 -4.26
CA MET A 7 -6.93 11.05 -4.15
C MET A 7 -6.33 11.16 -2.74
N GLU A 8 -7.12 10.92 -1.71
CA GLU A 8 -6.64 10.97 -0.32
C GLU A 8 -5.69 9.81 -0.01
N ILE A 9 -6.03 8.58 -0.42
CA ILE A 9 -5.11 7.43 -0.32
C ILE A 9 -3.81 7.74 -1.06
N LYS A 10 -3.88 8.28 -2.28
CA LYS A 10 -2.70 8.68 -3.03
C LYS A 10 -1.85 9.72 -2.28
N ARG A 11 -2.46 10.76 -1.71
CA ARG A 11 -1.73 11.80 -0.94
C ARG A 11 -1.00 11.22 0.26
N VAL A 12 -1.62 10.29 0.98
CA VAL A 12 -0.96 9.59 2.09
C VAL A 12 0.25 8.82 1.54
N LEU A 13 0.09 8.03 0.48
CA LEU A 13 1.20 7.27 -0.09
C LEU A 13 2.33 8.16 -0.64
N ASP A 14 2.00 9.29 -1.29
CA ASP A 14 2.98 10.26 -1.79
C ASP A 14 3.84 10.82 -0.64
N ALA A 15 3.25 11.04 0.54
CA ALA A 15 3.94 11.55 1.72
C ALA A 15 4.87 10.52 2.39
N HIS A 16 4.77 9.24 2.02
CA HIS A 16 5.49 8.13 2.65
C HIS A 16 6.37 7.36 1.64
N LEU A 17 6.71 7.98 0.50
CA LEU A 17 7.67 7.43 -0.45
C LEU A 17 9.03 7.18 0.24
N GLY A 18 9.60 6.00 -0.01
CA GLY A 18 10.85 5.54 0.60
C GLY A 18 10.68 4.85 1.96
N GLU A 19 9.49 4.89 2.57
CA GLU A 19 9.25 4.24 3.86
C GLU A 19 9.01 2.72 3.71
N LYS A 20 9.34 1.98 4.79
CA LYS A 20 9.07 0.55 4.90
C LYS A 20 7.57 0.31 5.03
N VAL A 21 7.09 -0.71 4.33
CA VAL A 21 5.67 -1.06 4.32
C VAL A 21 5.49 -2.57 4.46
N LYS A 22 4.42 -2.96 5.16
CA LYS A 22 3.85 -4.30 5.16
C LYS A 22 2.60 -4.30 4.28
N ILE A 23 2.48 -5.31 3.44
CA ILE A 23 1.35 -5.51 2.53
C ILE A 23 0.67 -6.82 2.85
N ARG A 24 -0.66 -6.78 2.94
CA ARG A 24 -1.51 -7.96 3.06
C ARG A 24 -2.52 -7.95 1.91
N ALA A 25 -2.35 -8.84 0.95
CA ALA A 25 -3.18 -8.92 -0.25
C ALA A 25 -4.07 -10.16 -0.24
N ASN A 26 -5.36 -9.99 -0.55
CA ASN A 26 -6.36 -11.04 -0.61
C ASN A 26 -6.38 -11.68 -2.01
N GLY A 27 -5.54 -12.71 -2.21
CA GLY A 27 -5.32 -13.39 -3.49
C GLY A 27 -6.40 -14.40 -3.90
N GLY A 28 -7.64 -14.28 -3.40
CA GLY A 28 -8.77 -15.16 -3.74
C GLY A 28 -9.32 -15.99 -2.57
N ARG A 29 -10.05 -17.07 -2.87
CA ARG A 29 -11.00 -17.79 -1.98
C ARG A 29 -10.50 -18.30 -0.62
N LYS A 30 -9.22 -18.24 -0.29
CA LYS A 30 -8.66 -18.63 1.02
C LYS A 30 -7.18 -18.27 1.22
N ARG A 31 -6.59 -17.42 0.37
CA ARG A 31 -5.16 -17.12 0.41
C ARG A 31 -4.92 -15.64 0.65
N THR A 32 -4.41 -15.34 1.83
CA THR A 32 -3.85 -14.05 2.18
C THR A 32 -2.34 -14.13 1.99
N ILE A 33 -1.78 -13.19 1.24
CA ILE A 33 -0.34 -13.08 1.01
C ILE A 33 0.15 -11.88 1.81
N GLU A 34 1.10 -12.12 2.72
CA GLU A 34 1.78 -11.08 3.48
C GLU A 34 3.21 -10.91 2.99
N ARG A 35 3.62 -9.67 2.75
CA ARG A 35 4.97 -9.31 2.29
C ARG A 35 5.40 -8.00 2.92
N SER A 36 6.72 -7.76 2.91
CA SER A 36 7.32 -6.48 3.31
C SER A 36 8.13 -5.90 2.16
N GLY A 37 8.29 -4.58 2.16
CA GLY A 37 9.08 -3.88 1.17
C GLY A 37 9.21 -2.40 1.47
N VAL A 38 9.65 -1.65 0.48
CA VAL A 38 9.74 -0.19 0.49
C VAL A 38 8.75 0.37 -0.53
N LEU A 39 7.95 1.36 -0.13
CA LEU A 39 7.13 2.12 -1.07
C LEU A 39 8.06 2.93 -1.97
N GLU A 40 8.20 2.53 -3.23
CA GLU A 40 9.25 3.04 -4.11
C GLU A 40 8.75 4.21 -4.95
N GLU A 41 7.56 4.09 -5.54
CA GLU A 41 7.03 5.07 -6.48
C GLU A 41 5.50 5.15 -6.41
N THR A 42 4.95 6.32 -6.75
CA THR A 42 3.52 6.55 -6.93
C THR A 42 3.25 7.12 -8.33
N TYR A 43 2.17 6.66 -8.95
CA TYR A 43 1.72 7.03 -10.29
C TYR A 43 0.25 7.47 -10.23
N PRO A 44 -0.33 8.05 -11.30
CA PRO A 44 -1.71 8.52 -11.26
C PRO A 44 -2.76 7.49 -10.80
N SER A 45 -2.54 6.20 -11.09
CA SER A 45 -3.52 5.13 -10.82
C SER A 45 -3.01 4.00 -9.92
N VAL A 46 -1.70 3.90 -9.72
CA VAL A 46 -1.05 2.78 -9.03
C VAL A 46 0.15 3.27 -8.22
N PHE A 47 0.62 2.45 -7.29
CA PHE A 47 1.89 2.63 -6.59
C PHE A 47 2.72 1.35 -6.69
N THR A 48 4.03 1.49 -6.58
CA THR A 48 5.00 0.40 -6.70
C THR A 48 5.73 0.20 -5.39
N ILE A 49 5.85 -1.06 -4.99
CA ILE A 49 6.62 -1.50 -3.83
C ILE A 49 7.75 -2.38 -4.29
N ARG A 50 8.95 -2.05 -3.84
CA ARG A 50 10.12 -2.93 -3.94
C ARG A 50 10.11 -3.89 -2.77
N LEU A 51 9.91 -5.17 -3.02
CA LEU A 51 9.82 -6.20 -2.00
C LEU A 51 11.19 -6.53 -1.41
N ASP A 52 11.22 -6.78 -0.11
CA ASP A 52 12.37 -7.34 0.59
C ASP A 52 12.42 -8.85 0.24
N GLN A 53 13.41 -9.28 -0.53
CA GLN A 53 13.64 -10.70 -0.86
C GLN A 53 15.13 -11.03 -0.75
N ASP A 54 15.45 -12.23 -0.27
CA ASP A 54 16.82 -12.76 -0.13
C ASP A 54 17.48 -13.15 -1.47
N SER A 55 16.78 -13.02 -2.60
CA SER A 55 17.32 -13.39 -3.92
C SER A 55 18.03 -12.21 -4.59
N ASN A 56 19.02 -12.51 -5.45
CA ASN A 56 19.89 -11.57 -6.17
C ASN A 56 19.19 -10.51 -7.05
N ALA A 57 17.86 -10.45 -7.11
CA ALA A 57 17.13 -9.42 -7.84
C ALA A 57 15.95 -8.85 -7.01
N PRO A 58 15.84 -7.51 -6.89
CA PRO A 58 14.70 -6.87 -6.22
C PRO A 58 13.43 -7.08 -7.05
N LYS A 59 12.39 -7.66 -6.44
CA LYS A 59 11.09 -7.82 -7.09
C LYS A 59 10.21 -6.61 -6.81
N ARG A 60 9.62 -6.04 -7.85
CA ARG A 60 8.60 -4.98 -7.74
C ARG A 60 7.21 -5.56 -7.87
N VAL A 61 6.28 -5.04 -7.09
CA VAL A 61 4.85 -5.27 -7.24
C VAL A 61 4.14 -3.93 -7.26
N SER A 62 3.05 -3.86 -8.02
CA SER A 62 2.23 -2.65 -8.10
C SER A 62 0.80 -2.97 -7.72
N TYR A 63 0.17 -2.04 -7.03
CA TYR A 63 -1.23 -2.11 -6.61
C TYR A 63 -1.92 -0.79 -6.94
N SER A 64 -3.24 -0.82 -7.11
CA SER A 64 -4.04 0.38 -7.35
C SER A 64 -4.50 1.01 -6.03
N TYR A 65 -4.82 2.30 -6.06
CA TYR A 65 -5.47 2.96 -4.91
C TYR A 65 -6.85 2.37 -4.62
N ALA A 66 -7.51 1.82 -5.64
CA ALA A 66 -8.79 1.13 -5.50
C ALA A 66 -8.64 -0.17 -4.71
N ASP A 67 -7.50 -0.86 -4.82
CA ASP A 67 -7.23 -2.07 -4.05
C ASP A 67 -7.16 -1.78 -2.55
N VAL A 68 -6.56 -0.63 -2.19
CA VAL A 68 -6.53 -0.15 -0.80
C VAL A 68 -7.91 0.27 -0.34
N LEU A 69 -8.65 1.00 -1.18
CA LEU A 69 -10.01 1.46 -0.87
C LEU A 69 -11.00 0.29 -0.66
N THR A 70 -10.84 -0.79 -1.42
CA THR A 70 -11.72 -1.97 -1.38
C THR A 70 -11.20 -3.07 -0.46
N GLU A 71 -10.14 -2.81 0.30
CA GLU A 71 -9.52 -3.73 1.26
C GLU A 71 -9.05 -5.06 0.62
N THR A 72 -8.88 -5.09 -0.71
CA THR A 72 -8.21 -6.20 -1.39
C THR A 72 -6.71 -6.21 -1.06
N VAL A 73 -6.18 -5.02 -0.75
CA VAL A 73 -4.81 -4.79 -0.27
C VAL A 73 -4.84 -3.94 0.98
N GLU A 74 -4.39 -4.48 2.10
CA GLU A 74 -4.14 -3.70 3.31
C GLU A 74 -2.66 -3.28 3.33
N LEU A 75 -2.40 -1.99 3.56
CA LEU A 75 -1.05 -1.44 3.59
C LEU A 75 -0.77 -0.76 4.92
N THR A 76 0.37 -1.10 5.52
CA THR A 76 0.82 -0.56 6.81
C THR A 76 2.22 0.00 6.66
N ILE A 77 2.39 1.29 6.89
CA ILE A 77 3.68 1.97 6.91
C ILE A 77 4.34 1.70 8.26
N CYS A 78 5.62 1.34 8.24
CA CYS A 78 6.44 1.00 9.40
C CYS A 78 7.48 2.10 9.60
N ARG A 79 7.38 2.84 10.70
CA ARG A 79 8.32 3.90 11.08
C ARG A 79 9.37 3.39 12.07
N ASP A 80 10.46 4.14 12.20
CA ASP A 80 11.63 3.78 13.02
C ASP A 80 11.35 3.67 14.53
N ASN A 81 10.26 4.25 15.04
CA ASN A 81 9.89 4.24 16.46
C ASN A 81 8.86 3.15 16.83
N ASP A 82 8.85 2.02 16.12
CA ASP A 82 7.81 0.98 16.23
C ASP A 82 6.37 1.48 16.00
N GLU A 83 6.24 2.67 15.39
CA GLU A 83 4.94 3.25 15.04
C GLU A 83 4.47 2.68 13.70
N TYR A 84 3.23 2.18 13.66
CA TYR A 84 2.61 1.63 12.48
C TYR A 84 1.43 2.50 12.04
N LEU A 85 1.50 3.04 10.83
CA LEU A 85 0.40 3.77 10.21
C LEU A 85 -0.31 2.86 9.21
N ARG A 86 -1.52 2.41 9.55
CA ARG A 86 -2.36 1.68 8.60
C ARG A 86 -3.02 2.67 7.64
N VAL A 87 -2.80 2.48 6.35
CA VAL A 87 -3.44 3.31 5.32
C VAL A 87 -4.88 2.86 5.16
N GLN A 88 -5.82 3.72 5.58
CA GLN A 88 -7.25 3.47 5.50
C GLN A 88 -7.96 4.75 5.07
N TYR A 89 -9.02 4.61 4.27
CA TYR A 89 -9.95 5.70 4.03
C TYR A 89 -11.17 5.53 4.93
N LYS A 90 -11.37 6.45 5.89
CA LYS A 90 -12.58 6.47 6.72
C LYS A 90 -13.63 7.33 6.03
N GLN A 91 -14.64 6.70 5.41
CA GLN A 91 -15.87 7.42 5.10
C GLN A 91 -16.51 7.87 6.42
N VAL A 92 -16.50 9.16 6.69
CA VAL A 92 -17.40 9.73 7.70
C VAL A 92 -18.79 9.62 7.11
N LYS A 93 -19.54 8.60 7.51
CA LYS A 93 -20.98 8.54 7.23
C LYS A 93 -21.61 9.74 7.94
N GLN A 94 -22.14 10.68 7.15
CA GLN A 94 -23.16 11.61 7.63
C GLN A 94 -24.44 10.85 7.92
#